data_AF-A0A7Y2LZX1-F1
#
_entry.id   AF-A0A7Y2LZX1-F1
#
_cell.length_a   1.000
_cell.length_b   1.000
_cell.length_c   1.000
_cell.angle_alpha   90.00
_cell.angle_beta   90.00
_cell.angle_gamma   90.00
#
_symmetry.space_group_name_H-M   'P 1'
#
loop_
_entity.id
_entity.type
_entity.pdbx_description
1 polymer ?
#
loop_
_entity_poly.entity_id
_entity_poly.type
_entity_poly.pdbx_seq_one_letter_code
_entity_poly.pdbx_strand_id
1 'polypeptide(L)' 'MPLSVRLTPEEDARLDALAARTGRSKTFYVRQAIQTHLDELEERYWADEIVRDWEASEKTSRPAGELWDELGV' A
#
# COMPACT_ATOMS: atom_id res chain seq x y z
N MET A 1 1.07 7.95 17.80
CA MET A 1 2.32 8.53 17.29
C MET A 1 1.97 9.64 16.32
N PRO A 2 2.50 10.88 16.46
CA PRO A 2 2.26 11.95 15.50
C PRO A 2 3.16 11.78 14.25
N LEU A 3 2.60 12.05 13.07
CA LEU A 3 3.31 12.10 11.80
C LEU A 3 3.12 13.51 11.20
N SER A 4 4.21 14.17 10.84
CA SER A 4 4.18 15.46 10.15
C SER A 4 4.45 15.26 8.66
N VAL A 5 3.51 15.67 7.81
CA VAL A 5 3.62 15.58 6.35
C VAL A 5 3.67 17.00 5.78
N ARG A 6 4.56 17.26 4.82
CA ARG A 6 4.57 18.53 4.08
C ARG A 6 3.59 18.43 2.92
N LEU A 7 2.63 19.34 2.91
CA LEU A 7 1.68 19.50 1.81
C LEU A 7 2.09 20.68 0.95
N THR A 8 1.81 20.57 -0.34
CA THR A 8 1.84 21.72 -1.25
C THR A 8 0.72 22.71 -0.89
N PRO A 9 0.84 24.00 -1.27
CA PRO A 9 -0.22 24.98 -1.04
C PRO A 9 -1.58 24.58 -1.65
N GLU A 10 -1.55 23.88 -2.78
CA GLU A 10 -2.77 23.42 -3.47
C GLU A 10 -3.46 22.29 -2.69
N GLU A 11 -2.70 21.29 -2.23
CA GLU A 11 -3.25 20.18 -1.43
C GLU A 11 -3.87 20.69 -0.13
N ASP A 12 -3.20 21.62 0.55
CA ASP A 12 -3.72 22.20 1.79
C ASP A 12 -5.03 22.97 1.56
N ALA A 13 -5.09 23.78 0.49
CA ALA A 13 -6.31 24.50 0.10
C ALA A 13 -7.47 23.55 -0.25
N ARG A 14 -7.19 22.43 -0.94
CA ARG A 14 -8.19 21.41 -1.26
C ARG A 14 -8.72 20.72 0.01
N LEU A 15 -7.84 20.42 0.96
CA LEU A 15 -8.22 19.83 2.25
C LEU A 15 -9.02 20.82 3.10
N ASP A 16 -8.67 22.11 3.10
CA ASP A 16 -9.44 23.18 3.74
C ASP A 16 -10.87 23.24 3.20
N ALA A 17 -11.02 23.32 1.88
CA ALA A 17 -12.34 23.39 1.25
C ALA A 17 -13.18 22.14 1.56
N LEU A 18 -12.57 20.96 1.53
CA LEU A 18 -13.25 19.71 1.84
C LEU A 18 -13.67 19.64 3.31
N ALA A 19 -12.80 20.05 4.23
CA ALA A 19 -13.07 20.14 5.66
C ALA A 19 -14.24 21.10 5.95
N ALA A 20 -14.20 22.31 5.37
CA ALA A 20 -15.24 23.32 5.53
C ALA A 20 -16.61 22.83 5.03
N ARG A 21 -16.64 22.13 3.89
CA ARG A 21 -17.89 21.63 3.28
C ARG A 21 -18.55 20.50 4.10
N THR A 22 -17.78 19.74 4.85
CA THR A 22 -18.22 18.47 5.47
C THR A 22 -18.28 18.52 6.99
N GLY A 23 -17.74 19.59 7.60
CA GLY A 23 -17.63 19.73 9.05
C GLY A 23 -16.63 18.77 9.69
N ARG A 24 -15.68 18.23 8.92
CA ARG A 24 -14.61 17.34 9.42
C ARG A 24 -13.26 18.04 9.37
N SER A 25 -12.29 17.58 10.15
CA SER A 25 -10.94 18.14 10.15
C SER A 25 -10.10 17.69 8.95
N LYS A 26 -9.08 18.46 8.56
CA LYS A 26 -8.10 18.04 7.53
C LYS A 26 -7.46 16.69 7.88
N THR A 27 -7.10 16.49 9.15
CA THR A 27 -6.50 15.24 9.65
C THR A 27 -7.39 14.03 9.41
N PHE A 28 -8.72 14.18 9.47
CA PHE A 28 -9.64 13.10 9.12
C PHE A 28 -9.42 12.64 7.67
N TYR A 29 -9.34 13.58 6.73
CA TYR A 29 -9.17 13.28 5.31
C TYR A 29 -7.78 12.78 4.96
N VAL A 30 -6.74 13.32 5.58
CA VAL A 30 -5.36 12.81 5.42
C VAL A 30 -5.29 11.35 5.86
N ARG A 31 -5.87 11.02 7.03
CA ARG A 31 -5.91 9.64 7.51
C ARG A 31 -6.74 8.72 6.60
N GLN A 32 -7.88 9.20 6.10
CA GLN A 32 -8.69 8.42 5.17
C GLN A 32 -7.93 8.13 3.87
N ALA A 33 -7.24 9.14 3.30
CA ALA A 33 -6.44 8.97 2.10
C ALA A 33 -5.31 7.95 2.31
N ILE A 34 -4.61 8.01 3.45
CA ILE A 34 -3.59 7.02 3.81
C ILE A 34 -4.22 5.62 3.87
N GLN A 35 -5.34 5.47 4.59
CA GLN A 35 -6.00 4.16 4.73
C GLN A 35 -6.47 3.59 3.40
N THR A 36 -6.98 4.42 2.49
CA THR A 36 -7.42 3.96 1.17
C THR A 36 -6.28 3.44 0.30
N HIS A 37 -5.06 3.97 0.46
CA HIS A 37 -3.93 3.63 -0.41
C HIS A 37 -2.87 2.74 0.24
N LEU A 38 -2.98 2.46 1.54
CA LEU A 38 -1.95 1.72 2.26
C LEU A 38 -1.80 0.30 1.70
N ASP A 39 -2.91 -0.42 1.53
CA ASP A 39 -2.92 -1.80 1.03
C ASP A 39 -2.28 -1.88 -0.38
N GLU A 40 -2.60 -0.95 -1.27
CA GLU A 40 -2.05 -0.88 -2.63
C GLU A 40 -0.53 -0.62 -2.62
N LEU A 41 -0.06 0.20 -1.68
CA LEU A 41 1.37 0.48 -1.51
C LEU A 41 2.09 -0.75 -0.95
N GLU A 42 1.53 -1.40 0.06
CA GLU A 42 2.08 -2.61 0.66
C GLU A 42 2.21 -3.72 -0.38
N GLU A 43 1.18 -3.97 -1.19
CA GLU A 43 1.22 -4.97 -2.27
C GLU A 43 2.32 -4.64 -3.31
N ARG A 44 2.39 -3.38 -3.75
CA ARG A 44 3.39 -2.96 -4.74
C ARG A 44 4.81 -3.21 -4.24
N TYR A 45 5.12 -2.80 -3.02
CA TYR A 45 6.47 -2.96 -2.48
C TYR A 45 6.77 -4.41 -2.10
N TRP A 46 5.76 -5.18 -1.69
CA TRP A 46 5.94 -6.60 -1.37
C TRP A 46 6.20 -7.44 -2.62
N ALA A 47 5.52 -7.17 -3.74
CA ALA A 47 5.76 -7.86 -5.01
C ALA A 47 7.21 -7.66 -5.49
N ASP A 48 7.71 -6.43 -5.44
CA ASP A 48 9.08 -6.10 -5.82
C ASP A 48 10.11 -6.79 -4.92
N GLU A 49 9.85 -6.87 -3.61
CA GLU A 49 10.71 -7.55 -2.64
C GLU A 49 10.72 -9.07 -2.86
N ILE A 50 9.55 -9.70 -3.01
CA ILE A 50 9.41 -11.15 -3.25
C ILE A 50 10.15 -11.58 -4.51
N VAL A 51 10.04 -10.81 -5.60
CA VAL A 51 10.73 -11.11 -6.86
C VAL A 51 12.24 -11.00 -6.68
N ARG A 52 12.73 -9.94 -6.03
CA ARG A 52 14.16 -9.78 -5.76
C ARG A 52 14.71 -10.89 -4.88
N ASP A 53 14.00 -11.25 -3.83
CA ASP A 53 14.39 -12.33 -2.93
C ASP A 53 14.41 -13.68 -3.65
N TRP A 54 13.44 -13.92 -4.54
CA TRP A 54 13.42 -15.10 -5.39
C TRP A 54 14.60 -15.15 -6.35
N GLU A 55 14.88 -14.05 -7.06
CA GLU A 55 16.03 -13.94 -7.98
C GLU A 55 17.38 -14.05 -7.28
N ALA A 56 17.49 -13.54 -6.05
CA ALA A 56 18.68 -13.67 -5.22
C ALA A 56 18.82 -15.07 -4.58
N SER A 57 17.75 -15.85 -4.58
CA SER A 57 17.78 -17.22 -4.04
C SER A 57 18.30 -18.20 -5.09
N GLU A 58 19.05 -19.22 -4.65
CA GLU A 58 19.45 -20.34 -5.52
C GLU A 58 18.29 -21.34 -5.76
N LYS A 59 17.05 -20.96 -5.43
CA LYS A 59 15.89 -21.85 -5.51
C LYS A 59 15.43 -21.99 -6.95
N THR A 60 15.11 -23.22 -7.36
CA THR A 60 14.57 -23.49 -8.69
C THR A 60 13.05 -23.57 -8.61
N SER A 61 12.37 -22.99 -9.61
CA SER A 61 10.93 -23.18 -9.80
C SER A 61 10.64 -24.65 -10.11
N ARG A 62 9.52 -25.18 -9.61
CA ARG A 62 8.99 -26.50 -9.98
C ARG A 62 7.61 -26.39 -10.61
N PRO A 63 7.21 -27.33 -11.49
CA PRO A 63 5.88 -27.33 -12.07
C PRO A 63 4.79 -27.40 -11.00
N ALA A 64 3.71 -26.63 -11.18
CA ALA A 64 2.62 -26.61 -10.22
C ALA A 64 1.97 -28.00 -10.05
N GLY A 65 1.89 -28.80 -11.12
CA GLY A 65 1.35 -30.17 -11.07
C GLY A 65 2.03 -31.06 -10.04
N GLU A 66 3.36 -31.03 -9.94
CA GLU A 66 4.10 -31.81 -8.94
C GLU A 66 3.76 -31.39 -7.50
N LEU A 67 3.53 -30.09 -7.28
CA LEU A 67 3.09 -29.58 -5.98
C LEU A 67 1.65 -30.03 -5.67
N TRP A 68 0.75 -29.98 -6.64
CA TRP A 68 -0.65 -30.39 -6.45
C TRP A 68 -0.77 -31.88 -6.15
N ASP A 69 -0.03 -32.72 -6.88
CA ASP A 69 0.05 -34.16 -6.64
C ASP A 69 0.58 -34.46 -5.23
N GLU A 70 1.57 -33.70 -4.74
CA GLU A 70 2.12 -33.81 -3.37
C GLU A 70 1.09 -33.40 -2.30
N LEU A 71 0.30 -32.35 -2.57
CA LEU A 71 -0.71 -31.83 -1.65
C LEU A 71 -2.05 -32.60 -1.70
N GLY A 72 -2.25 -33.45 -2.71
CA GLY A 72 -3.45 -34.26 -2.88
C GLY A 72 -4.71 -33.46 -3.23
N VAL A 73 -4.56 -32.37 -3.98
CA VAL A 73 -5.65 -31.50 -4.46
C VAL A 73 -5.74 -31.45 -5.98
#